data_AF-F9T3C8-F1
#
_entry.id   AF-F9T3C8-F1
#
_cell.length_a   1.000
_cell.length_b   1.000
_cell.length_c   1.000
_cell.angle_alpha   90.00
_cell.angle_beta   90.00
_cell.angle_gamma   90.00
#
_symmetry.space_group_name_H-M   'P 1'
#
loop_
_entity.id
_entity.type
_entity.pdbx_description
1 polymer ?
#
loop_
_entity_poly.entity_id
_entity_poly.type
_entity_poly.pdbx_seq_one_letter_code
_entity_poly.pdbx_strand_id
1 'polypeptide(L)'
;MRLQDPQAWLLGDTEVLLTEPQLTSSRLNIELYKLLENGVKLTIDGKPIPLSPVKTAESQHSHVVEFRFSATHTFQSPQEIEIRFPKSLGDVHFSLSRPVYSQLPAGTAQNFSLQH
;
A
#
# COMPACT_ATOMS: atom_id res chain seq x y z
N MET A 1 -15.24 -28.04 20.80
CA MET A 1 -14.72 -28.68 19.57
C MET A 1 -14.63 -27.58 18.53
N ARG A 2 -13.41 -27.29 18.06
CA ARG A 2 -13.11 -26.29 17.02
C ARG A 2 -13.92 -26.60 15.77
N LEU A 3 -14.69 -25.63 15.28
CA LEU A 3 -15.14 -25.65 13.90
C LEU A 3 -14.63 -24.36 13.26
N GLN A 4 -13.48 -24.45 12.59
CA GLN A 4 -13.22 -23.55 11.49
C GLN A 4 -14.29 -23.87 10.44
N ASP A 5 -14.98 -22.83 9.97
CA ASP A 5 -16.18 -22.93 9.16
C ASP A 5 -15.88 -23.59 7.79
N PRO A 6 -16.50 -24.75 7.47
CA PRO A 6 -16.37 -25.41 6.18
C PRO A 6 -16.80 -24.55 4.98
N GLN A 7 -17.58 -23.48 5.20
CA GLN A 7 -18.03 -22.57 4.13
C GLN A 7 -16.96 -21.58 3.66
N ALA A 8 -15.89 -21.36 4.45
CA ALA A 8 -14.74 -20.57 4.01
C ALA A 8 -14.00 -21.22 2.81
N TRP A 9 -14.18 -22.53 2.62
CA TRP A 9 -13.61 -23.32 1.52
C TRP A 9 -14.44 -23.28 0.23
N LEU A 10 -15.69 -22.80 0.27
CA LEU A 10 -16.62 -22.89 -0.86
C LEU A 10 -16.72 -21.60 -1.71
N LEU A 11 -16.18 -20.46 -1.25
CA LEU A 11 -16.52 -19.13 -1.81
C LEU A 11 -15.35 -18.29 -2.35
N GLY A 12 -14.16 -18.86 -2.53
CA GLY A 12 -13.13 -18.29 -3.40
C GLY A 12 -12.01 -17.53 -2.71
N ASP A 13 -10.81 -18.11 -2.80
CA ASP A 13 -9.50 -17.44 -2.89
C ASP A 13 -9.26 -16.26 -1.93
N THR A 14 -9.24 -16.52 -0.61
CA THR A 14 -8.85 -15.54 0.41
C THR A 14 -7.56 -15.97 1.11
N GLU A 15 -6.53 -15.10 1.06
CA GLU A 15 -5.18 -15.40 1.57
C GLU A 15 -5.06 -15.33 3.11
N VAL A 16 -6.02 -14.71 3.80
CA VAL A 16 -5.98 -14.52 5.27
C VAL A 16 -7.36 -14.76 5.89
N LEU A 17 -7.41 -15.64 6.88
CA LEU A 17 -8.56 -15.87 7.75
C LEU A 17 -8.29 -15.22 9.12
N LEU A 18 -9.04 -14.19 9.46
CA LEU A 18 -8.97 -13.56 10.77
C LEU A 18 -9.87 -14.32 11.76
N THR A 19 -9.34 -14.59 12.96
CA THR A 19 -10.08 -15.14 14.10
C THR A 19 -10.72 -14.02 14.92
N GLU A 20 -11.80 -14.28 15.67
CA GLU A 20 -12.49 -13.25 16.46
C GLU A 20 -11.58 -12.38 17.34
N PRO A 21 -10.52 -12.91 18.01
CA PRO A 21 -9.58 -12.08 18.78
C PRO A 21 -8.76 -11.09 17.93
N GLN A 22 -8.63 -11.33 16.63
CA GLN A 22 -7.90 -10.48 15.68
C GLN A 22 -8.77 -9.34 15.12
N LEU A 23 -10.08 -9.32 15.42
CA LEU A 23 -11.00 -8.27 14.99
C LEU A 23 -11.03 -7.04 15.91
N THR A 24 -10.24 -7.03 16.99
CA THR A 24 -10.03 -5.80 17.80
C THR A 24 -9.34 -4.74 16.94
N SER A 25 -9.76 -3.47 17.02
CA SER A 25 -9.30 -2.41 16.11
C SER A 25 -7.77 -2.24 16.06
N SER A 26 -7.10 -2.38 17.20
CA SER A 26 -5.64 -2.33 17.29
C SER A 26 -4.95 -3.54 16.65
N ARG A 27 -5.52 -4.74 16.79
CA ARG A 27 -4.94 -5.97 16.26
C ARG A 27 -5.24 -6.18 14.78
N LEU A 28 -6.40 -5.73 14.33
CA LEU A 28 -6.79 -5.70 12.92
C LEU A 28 -5.81 -4.86 12.11
N ASN A 29 -5.46 -3.67 12.61
CA ASN A 29 -4.48 -2.80 11.95
C ASN A 29 -3.10 -3.47 11.84
N ILE A 30 -2.67 -4.22 12.86
CA ILE A 30 -1.40 -4.96 12.84
C ILE A 30 -1.43 -6.08 11.78
N GLU A 31 -2.52 -6.84 11.70
CA GLU A 31 -2.63 -7.91 10.70
C GLU A 31 -2.78 -7.35 9.28
N LEU A 32 -3.52 -6.26 9.10
CA LEU A 32 -3.62 -5.55 7.82
C LEU A 32 -2.26 -4.97 7.40
N TYR A 33 -1.48 -4.44 8.35
CA TYR A 33 -0.11 -3.99 8.09
C TYR A 33 0.75 -5.10 7.51
N LYS A 34 0.76 -6.28 8.13
CA LYS A 34 1.54 -7.44 7.68
C LYS A 34 1.05 -7.98 6.33
N LEU A 35 -0.25 -7.99 6.10
CA LEU A 35 -0.84 -8.38 4.83
C LEU A 35 -0.36 -7.46 3.71
N LEU A 36 -0.40 -6.14 3.94
CA LEU A 36 0.04 -5.15 2.96
C LEU A 36 1.55 -5.22 2.72
N GLU A 37 2.35 -5.34 3.77
CA GLU A 37 3.82 -5.42 3.69
C GLU A 37 4.29 -6.60 2.82
N ASN A 38 3.66 -7.77 2.96
CA ASN A 38 4.08 -8.98 2.24
C ASN A 38 3.34 -9.21 0.93
N GLY A 39 2.11 -8.71 0.82
CA GLY A 39 1.22 -9.02 -0.29
C GLY A 39 1.15 -7.94 -1.37
N VAL A 40 1.57 -6.70 -1.09
CA VAL A 40 1.70 -5.67 -2.12
C VAL A 40 3.00 -5.89 -2.89
N LYS A 41 2.89 -6.13 -4.19
CA LYS A 41 4.04 -6.28 -5.09
C LYS A 41 4.15 -5.06 -5.99
N LEU A 42 5.31 -4.41 -5.93
CA LEU A 42 5.67 -3.30 -6.81
C LEU A 42 6.76 -3.78 -7.78
N THR A 43 6.60 -3.48 -9.07
CA THR A 43 7.69 -3.58 -10.03
C THR A 43 7.87 -2.27 -10.78
N ILE A 44 9.12 -1.96 -11.11
CA ILE A 44 9.50 -0.82 -11.96
C ILE A 44 10.25 -1.41 -13.15
N ASP A 45 9.77 -1.12 -14.36
CA ASP A 45 10.31 -1.69 -15.61
C ASP A 45 10.50 -3.22 -15.51
N GLY A 46 9.51 -3.92 -14.93
CA GLY A 46 9.49 -5.37 -14.73
C GLY A 46 10.39 -5.90 -13.60
N LYS A 47 11.16 -5.05 -12.91
CA LYS A 47 12.01 -5.45 -11.79
C LYS A 47 11.30 -5.26 -10.45
N PRO A 48 11.28 -6.27 -9.57
CA PRO A 48 10.62 -6.16 -8.28
C PRO A 48 11.32 -5.14 -7.37
N ILE A 49 10.51 -4.29 -6.73
CA ILE A 49 10.96 -3.25 -5.81
C ILE A 49 10.41 -3.56 -4.42
N PRO A 50 11.27 -3.89 -3.44
CA PRO A 50 10.82 -4.21 -2.09
C PRO A 50 10.29 -2.95 -1.41
N LEU A 51 9.02 -2.97 -1.03
CA LEU A 51 8.41 -1.95 -0.21
C LEU A 51 8.85 -2.14 1.25
N SER A 52 9.13 -1.03 1.93
CA SER A 52 9.51 -1.00 3.33
C SER A 52 8.55 -0.12 4.14
N PRO A 53 8.23 -0.51 5.37
CA PRO A 53 7.37 0.25 6.25
C PRO A 53 7.98 1.62 6.62
N VAL A 54 7.18 2.68 6.54
CA VAL A 54 7.57 4.00 7.03
C VAL A 54 6.87 4.26 8.36
N LYS A 55 7.67 4.41 9.43
CA LYS A 55 7.15 4.86 10.72
C LYS A 55 6.73 6.33 10.60
N THR A 56 5.43 6.59 10.57
CA THR A 56 4.90 7.95 10.60
C THR A 56 4.69 8.39 12.05
N ALA A 57 4.95 9.66 12.35
CA ALA A 57 4.38 10.29 13.53
C ALA A 57 2.87 10.36 13.31
N GLU A 58 2.09 9.95 14.30
CA GLU A 58 0.65 9.72 14.19
C GLU A 58 -0.10 10.94 13.61
N SER A 59 -0.44 10.91 12.31
CA SER A 59 -1.45 11.80 11.75
C SER A 59 -2.82 11.20 12.04
N GLN A 60 -3.26 11.36 13.29
CA GLN A 60 -4.59 10.96 13.74
C GLN A 60 -5.65 11.87 13.10
N HIS A 61 -6.10 11.56 11.89
CA HIS A 61 -7.46 11.90 11.50
C HIS A 61 -8.36 10.77 12.01
N SER A 62 -9.34 11.11 12.85
CA SER A 62 -10.01 10.20 13.82
C SER A 62 -10.72 8.97 13.25
N HIS A 63 -10.77 8.79 11.93
CA HIS A 63 -11.53 7.70 11.28
C HIS A 63 -10.79 7.01 10.13
N VAL A 64 -9.54 7.38 9.83
CA VAL A 64 -8.78 6.78 8.72
C VAL A 64 -7.48 6.20 9.26
N VAL A 65 -7.24 4.93 8.95
CA VAL A 65 -5.97 4.27 9.21
C VAL A 65 -5.10 4.40 7.97
N GLU A 66 -3.96 5.07 8.10
CA GLU A 66 -2.99 5.23 7.02
C GLU A 66 -1.85 4.21 7.19
N PHE A 67 -1.57 3.45 6.13
CA PHE A 67 -0.41 2.56 6.02
C PHE A 67 0.55 3.12 4.99
N ARG A 68 1.77 3.47 5.41
CA ARG A 68 2.76 4.08 4.53
C ARG A 68 3.92 3.14 4.27
N PHE A 69 4.16 2.87 2.99
CA PHE A 69 5.28 2.08 2.50
C PHE A 69 6.12 2.93 1.54
N SER A 70 7.43 2.75 1.56
CA SER A 70 8.35 3.41 0.65
C SER A 70 9.38 2.42 0.10
N ALA A 71 9.96 2.75 -1.04
CA ALA A 71 11.08 2.02 -1.58
C ALA A 71 12.07 2.99 -2.22
N THR A 72 13.34 2.60 -2.24
CA THR A 72 14.39 3.31 -2.98
C THR A 72 14.79 2.46 -4.17
N HIS A 73 15.01 3.11 -5.31
CA HIS A 73 15.40 2.44 -6.56
C HIS A 73 16.44 3.27 -7.31
N THR A 74 17.17 2.64 -8.22
CA THR A 74 18.26 3.29 -8.99
C THR A 74 17.89 3.65 -10.43
N PHE A 75 16.64 3.38 -10.85
CA PHE A 75 16.13 3.75 -12.19
C PHE A 75 16.15 5.27 -12.36
N GLN A 76 16.89 5.74 -13.36
CA GLN A 76 17.00 7.17 -13.67
C GLN A 76 15.74 7.72 -14.36
N SER A 77 15.04 6.88 -15.14
CA SER A 77 13.85 7.27 -15.90
C SER A 77 12.91 6.06 -16.04
N PRO A 78 12.18 5.69 -14.96
CA PRO A 78 11.25 4.58 -15.00
C PRO A 78 10.15 4.85 -16.04
N GLN A 79 9.82 3.84 -16.84
CA GLN A 79 8.80 3.92 -17.89
C GLN A 79 7.50 3.25 -17.45
N GLU A 80 7.61 2.19 -16.68
CA GLU A 80 6.47 1.36 -16.27
C GLU A 80 6.49 1.12 -14.76
N ILE A 81 5.31 1.22 -14.15
CA ILE A 81 5.06 0.84 -12.76
C ILE A 81 3.92 -0.17 -12.77
N GLU A 82 4.20 -1.39 -12.32
CA GLU A 82 3.17 -2.39 -12.02
C GLU A 82 2.99 -2.47 -10.50
N ILE A 83 1.75 -2.36 -10.04
CA ILE A 83 1.38 -2.64 -8.66
C ILE A 83 0.34 -3.75 -8.61
N ARG A 84 0.52 -4.70 -7.69
CA ARG A 84 -0.44 -5.77 -7.43
C ARG A 84 -0.76 -5.78 -5.94
N PHE A 85 -2.04 -5.69 -5.62
CA PHE A 85 -2.56 -5.78 -4.27
C PHE A 85 -2.99 -7.22 -3.93
N PRO A 86 -3.00 -7.62 -2.65
CA PRO A 86 -3.56 -8.90 -2.21
C PRO A 86 -5.03 -9.03 -2.60
N LYS A 87 -5.44 -10.21 -3.11
CA LYS A 87 -6.84 -10.45 -3.53
C LYS A 87 -7.85 -10.23 -2.40
N SER A 88 -7.44 -10.48 -1.15
CA SER A 88 -8.28 -10.33 0.03
C SER A 88 -8.71 -8.89 0.31
N LEU A 89 -8.13 -7.87 -0.34
CA LEU A 89 -8.57 -6.49 -0.20
C LEU A 89 -9.80 -6.16 -1.05
N GLY A 90 -10.17 -7.02 -2.01
CA GLY A 90 -11.21 -6.71 -2.99
C GLY A 90 -10.80 -5.56 -3.92
N ASP A 91 -11.76 -4.76 -4.34
CA ASP A 91 -11.51 -3.62 -5.24
C ASP A 91 -10.79 -2.49 -4.49
N VAL A 92 -9.63 -2.08 -5.03
CA VAL A 92 -8.79 -1.03 -4.46
C VAL A 92 -8.86 0.23 -5.32
N HIS A 93 -9.28 1.35 -4.72
CA HIS A 93 -9.16 2.65 -5.36
C HIS A 93 -7.68 3.08 -5.38
N PHE A 94 -7.12 3.24 -6.58
CA PHE A 94 -5.70 3.50 -6.78
C PHE A 94 -5.47 4.80 -7.55
N SER A 95 -4.45 5.55 -7.13
CA SER A 95 -3.98 6.75 -7.82
C SER A 95 -2.46 6.69 -7.92
N LEU A 96 -1.94 7.00 -9.12
CA LEU A 96 -0.50 7.05 -9.40
C LEU A 96 -0.13 8.47 -9.82
N SER A 97 0.89 9.03 -9.17
CA SER A 97 1.43 10.35 -9.51
C SER A 97 2.91 10.25 -9.88
N ARG A 98 3.31 11.01 -10.91
CA ARG A 98 4.71 11.16 -11.32
C ARG A 98 5.21 12.53 -10.82
N PRO A 99 6.29 12.58 -10.03
CA PRO A 99 6.84 13.87 -9.62
C PRO A 99 7.38 14.64 -10.84
N VAL A 100 7.11 15.95 -10.87
CA VAL A 100 7.71 16.87 -11.85
C VAL A 100 9.04 17.33 -11.30
N TYR A 101 10.13 16.99 -11.99
CA TYR A 101 11.47 17.47 -11.63
C TYR A 101 11.77 18.75 -12.40
N SER A 102 12.00 19.85 -11.70
CA SER A 102 12.53 21.09 -12.28
C SER A 102 13.67 21.64 -11.43
N GLN A 103 14.68 22.22 -12.09
CA GLN A 103 15.70 22.99 -11.40
C GLN A 103 15.20 24.42 -11.23
N LEU A 104 15.11 24.87 -9.97
CA LEU A 104 14.71 26.23 -9.61
C LEU A 104 15.93 27.05 -9.20
N PRO A 105 16.27 28.13 -9.93
CA PRO A 105 17.30 29.06 -9.49
C PRO A 105 16.93 29.71 -8.16
N ALA A 106 17.94 29.95 -7.31
CA ALA A 106 17.75 30.57 -6.02
C ALA A 106 17.06 31.94 -6.16
N GLY A 107 16.02 32.18 -5.35
CA GLY A 107 15.26 33.44 -5.35
C GLY A 107 14.21 33.56 -6.45
N THR A 108 13.99 32.53 -7.29
CA THR A 108 12.93 32.54 -8.31
C THR A 108 11.66 31.87 -7.81
N ALA A 109 10.50 32.38 -8.26
CA ALA A 109 9.20 31.74 -8.10
C ALA A 109 8.81 31.06 -9.41
N GLN A 110 8.31 29.83 -9.33
CA GLN A 110 7.72 29.11 -10.44
C GLN A 110 6.35 28.57 -10.03
N ASN A 111 5.37 28.77 -10.89
CA ASN A 111 4.05 28.16 -10.73
C ASN A 111 4.05 26.77 -11.35
N PHE A 112 3.53 25.78 -10.62
CA PHE A 112 3.30 24.44 -11.11
C PHE A 112 1.80 24.20 -11.22
N SER A 113 1.35 23.80 -12.40
CA SER A 113 -0.05 23.38 -12.60
C SER A 113 -0.24 22.00 -11.99
N LEU A 114 -1.24 21.87 -11.11
CA LEU A 114 -1.68 20.58 -10.59
C LEU A 114 -2.56 19.93 -11.67
N GLN A 115 -2.19 18.73 -12.13
CA GLN A 115 -3.09 17.92 -12.96
C GLN A 115 -4.00 17.14 -12.01
N HIS A 116 -5.31 17.34 -12.17
CA HIS A 116 -6.37 16.60 -11.50
C HIS A 116 -6.85 15.44 -12.37
#